data_AF-A0A9E5LJF6-F1
#
_entry.id   AF-A0A9E5LJF6-F1
#
_cell.length_a   1.000
_cell.length_b   1.000
_cell.length_c   1.000
_cell.angle_alpha   90.00
_cell.angle_beta   90.00
_cell.angle_gamma   90.00
#
_symmetry.space_group_name_H-M   'P 1'
#
loop_
_entity.id
_entity.type
_entity.pdbx_description
1 polymer ?
#
loop_
_entity_poly.entity_id
_entity_poly.type
_entity_poly.pdbx_seq_one_letter_code
_entity_poly.pdbx_strand_id
1 'polypeptide(L)'
;MAFLTDGKGNIDLEGQPGRQKAMSDAAHIAEMGRTLNIPSIFIDCGRRGNPELAHIADKMGGQYLCLPRANAQAISALAQSHLE
;
A
#
# COMPACT_ATOMS: atom_id res chain seq x y z
N MET A 1 1.51 -7.96 -6.64
CA MET A 1 2.30 -6.72 -6.44
C MET A 1 2.43 -6.45 -4.94
N ALA A 2 3.62 -6.12 -4.46
CA ALA A 2 3.85 -5.83 -3.06
C ALA A 2 4.30 -4.37 -2.90
N PHE A 3 3.61 -3.62 -2.04
CA PHE A 3 3.95 -2.25 -1.67
C PHE A 3 4.53 -2.26 -0.26
N LEU A 4 5.74 -1.73 -0.08
CA LEU A 4 6.32 -1.47 1.22
C LEU A 4 6.44 0.04 1.40
N THR A 5 5.84 0.57 2.47
CA THR A 5 5.90 2.01 2.75
C THR A 5 5.79 2.28 4.24
N ASP A 6 6.37 3.38 4.70
CA ASP A 6 6.26 3.90 6.06
C ASP A 6 5.40 5.18 6.13
N GLY A 7 4.72 5.53 5.04
CA GLY A 7 4.16 6.85 4.86
C GLY A 7 2.95 6.94 3.93
N LYS A 8 2.72 8.15 3.42
CA LYS A 8 1.59 8.54 2.58
C LYS A 8 2.11 9.14 1.28
N GLY A 9 1.32 9.04 0.23
CA GLY A 9 1.57 9.72 -1.03
C GLY A 9 1.82 11.21 -0.81
N ASN A 10 2.88 11.73 -1.43
CA ASN A 10 3.31 13.12 -1.30
C ASN A 10 3.35 13.87 -2.63
N ILE A 11 3.33 13.14 -3.75
CA ILE A 11 3.34 13.64 -5.12
C ILE A 11 2.11 13.10 -5.84
N ASP A 12 1.39 13.96 -6.54
CA ASP A 12 0.23 13.59 -7.36
C ASP A 12 0.64 13.08 -8.75
N LEU A 13 -0.34 12.64 -9.56
CA LEU A 13 -0.07 12.13 -10.92
C LEU A 13 0.43 13.21 -11.90
N GLU A 14 0.31 14.49 -11.54
CA GLU A 14 0.80 15.63 -12.31
C GLU A 14 2.24 16.02 -11.88
N GLY A 15 2.80 15.33 -10.89
CA GLY A 15 4.15 15.59 -10.37
C GLY A 15 4.21 16.69 -9.31
N GLN A 16 3.06 17.18 -8.83
CA GLN A 16 2.98 18.28 -7.89
C GLN A 16 2.96 17.79 -6.44
N PRO A 17 3.59 18.52 -5.51
CA PRO A 17 3.56 18.17 -4.10
C PRO A 17 2.19 18.44 -3.48
N GLY A 18 1.69 17.50 -2.67
CA GLY A 18 0.44 17.68 -1.93
C GLY A 18 -0.18 16.37 -1.50
N ARG A 19 -0.18 16.09 -0.19
CA ARG A 19 -0.66 14.80 0.34
C ARG A 19 -2.11 14.50 0.00
N GLN A 20 -2.99 15.51 0.03
CA GLN A 20 -4.41 15.28 -0.21
C GLN A 20 -4.69 14.79 -1.64
N LYS A 21 -4.16 15.50 -2.65
CA LYS A 21 -4.31 15.11 -4.06
C LYS A 21 -3.54 13.82 -4.36
N ALA A 22 -2.31 13.68 -3.87
CA ALA A 22 -1.52 12.45 -4.01
C ALA A 22 -2.24 11.21 -3.45
N MET A 23 -2.90 11.34 -2.29
CA MET A 23 -3.67 10.24 -1.70
C MET A 23 -4.98 9.97 -2.45
N SER A 24 -5.65 11.01 -2.97
CA SER A 24 -6.81 10.83 -3.85
C SER A 24 -6.43 10.09 -5.12
N ASP A 25 -5.30 10.45 -5.73
CA ASP A 25 -4.79 9.79 -6.92
C ASP A 25 -4.38 8.34 -6.62
N ALA A 26 -3.71 8.08 -5.49
CA ALA A 26 -3.40 6.72 -5.06
C ALA A 26 -4.66 5.86 -4.90
N ALA A 27 -5.76 6.45 -4.39
CA ALA A 27 -7.04 5.76 -4.24
C ALA A 27 -7.66 5.44 -5.61
N HIS A 28 -7.56 6.37 -6.57
CA HIS A 28 -8.02 6.16 -7.93
C HIS A 28 -7.26 5.02 -8.63
N ILE A 29 -5.93 5.00 -8.50
CA ILE A 29 -5.08 3.93 -9.05
C ILE A 29 -5.37 2.59 -8.38
N ALA A 30 -5.64 2.57 -7.07
CA ALA A 30 -6.04 1.37 -6.37
C ALA A 30 -7.35 0.77 -6.93
N GLU A 31 -8.37 1.60 -7.16
CA GLU A 31 -9.62 1.17 -7.78
C GLU A 31 -9.38 0.58 -9.18
N MET A 32 -8.54 1.23 -10.00
CA MET A 32 -8.13 0.67 -11.30
C MET A 32 -7.43 -0.69 -11.14
N GLY A 33 -6.51 -0.80 -10.18
CA GLY A 33 -5.82 -2.06 -9.88
C GLY A 33 -6.77 -3.20 -9.52
N ARG A 34 -7.86 -2.89 -8.80
CA ARG A 34 -8.93 -3.84 -8.50
C ARG A 34 -9.66 -4.29 -9.75
N THR A 35 -10.03 -3.37 -10.65
CA THR A 35 -10.70 -3.73 -11.91
C THR A 35 -9.85 -4.63 -12.81
N LEU A 36 -8.52 -4.48 -12.71
CA LEU A 36 -7.54 -5.30 -13.41
C LEU A 36 -7.22 -6.61 -12.68
N ASN A 37 -7.87 -6.91 -11.56
CA ASN A 37 -7.61 -8.07 -10.71
C ASN A 37 -6.14 -8.22 -10.31
N ILE A 38 -5.44 -7.11 -10.08
CA ILE A 38 -4.02 -7.15 -9.68
C ILE A 38 -3.95 -7.62 -8.22
N PRO A 39 -3.40 -8.83 -7.95
CA PRO A 39 -3.22 -9.28 -6.57
C PRO A 39 -2.25 -8.35 -5.87
N SER A 40 -2.61 -7.80 -4.73
CA SER A 40 -1.81 -6.78 -4.06
C SER A 40 -1.72 -6.96 -2.55
N ILE A 41 -0.56 -6.59 -2.01
CA ILE A 41 -0.33 -6.51 -0.57
C ILE A 41 0.38 -5.20 -0.22
N PHE A 42 -0.08 -4.56 0.85
CA PHE A 42 0.41 -3.30 1.38
C PHE A 42 1.01 -3.54 2.76
N ILE A 43 2.33 -3.46 2.83
CA ILE A 43 3.11 -3.68 4.04
C ILE A 43 3.51 -2.31 4.60
N ASP A 44 2.91 -1.95 5.73
CA ASP A 44 3.15 -0.73 6.46
C ASP A 44 4.31 -0.91 7.44
N CYS A 45 5.45 -0.32 7.09
CA CYS A 45 6.67 -0.30 7.89
C CYS A 45 6.70 0.89 8.87
N GLY A 46 5.62 1.68 8.93
CA GLY A 46 5.50 2.83 9.81
C GLY A 46 5.53 2.45 11.28
N ARG A 47 5.93 3.41 12.14
CA ARG A 47 5.96 3.20 13.60
C ARG A 47 4.57 2.96 14.21
N ARG A 48 3.51 3.37 13.50
CA ARG A 48 2.10 3.21 13.86
C ARG A 48 1.35 2.89 12.57
N GLY A 49 0.29 2.10 12.67
CA GLY A 49 -0.56 1.79 11.52
C GLY A 49 -1.13 3.06 10.88
N ASN A 50 -1.06 3.10 9.55
CA ASN A 50 -1.57 4.17 8.72
C ASN A 50 -2.98 3.82 8.19
N PRO A 51 -4.06 4.40 8.75
CA PRO A 51 -5.43 4.08 8.34
C PRO A 51 -5.71 4.47 6.88
N GLU A 52 -5.02 5.47 6.34
CA GLU A 52 -5.17 5.81 4.92
C GLU A 52 -4.56 4.73 4.03
N LEU A 53 -3.43 4.15 4.40
CA LEU A 53 -2.84 3.05 3.63
C LEU A 53 -3.72 1.79 3.67
N ALA A 54 -4.32 1.49 4.82
CA ALA A 54 -5.31 0.42 4.94
C ALA A 54 -6.52 0.66 4.01
N HIS A 55 -6.98 1.91 3.90
CA HIS A 55 -8.05 2.27 2.97
C HIS A 55 -7.67 2.10 1.50
N ILE A 56 -6.43 2.45 1.12
CA ILE A 56 -5.91 2.21 -0.23
C ILE A 56 -5.85 0.71 -0.55
N ALA A 57 -5.36 -0.10 0.40
CA ALA A 57 -5.32 -1.55 0.25
C ALA A 57 -6.73 -2.14 0.01
N ASP A 58 -7.71 -1.72 0.81
CA ASP A 58 -9.10 -2.13 0.68
C ASP A 58 -9.70 -1.74 -0.69
N LYS A 59 -9.46 -0.51 -1.15
CA LYS A 59 -9.89 -0.06 -2.49
C LYS A 59 -9.30 -0.92 -3.61
N MET A 60 -8.03 -1.33 -3.47
CA MET A 60 -7.38 -2.21 -4.43
C MET A 60 -7.87 -3.67 -4.34
N GLY A 61 -8.62 -4.04 -3.30
CA GLY A 61 -8.91 -5.43 -2.97
C GLY A 61 -7.67 -6.20 -2.50
N GLY A 62 -6.66 -5.48 -2.02
CA GLY A 62 -5.41 -6.01 -1.51
C GLY A 62 -5.43 -6.23 0.00
N GLN A 63 -4.39 -6.89 0.49
CA GLN A 63 -4.21 -7.10 1.93
C GLN A 63 -3.41 -5.95 2.55
N TYR A 64 -3.79 -5.52 3.76
CA TYR A 64 -3.04 -4.56 4.57
C TYR A 64 -2.37 -5.28 5.74
N LEU A 65 -1.08 -5.04 5.92
CA LEU A 65 -0.33 -5.57 7.04
C LEU A 65 0.48 -4.45 7.70
N CYS A 66 0.27 -4.27 9.01
CA CYS A 66 1.11 -3.39 9.81
C CYS A 66 2.28 -4.16 10.43
N LEU A 67 3.51 -3.77 10.10
CA LEU A 67 4.75 -4.31 10.65
C LEU A 67 5.59 -3.20 11.32
N PRO A 68 5.18 -2.71 12.50
CA PRO A 68 6.00 -1.80 13.27
C PRO A 68 7.23 -2.57 13.76
N ARG A 69 8.41 -2.25 13.21
CA ARG A 69 9.68 -3.02 13.24
C ARG A 69 9.76 -4.14 12.20
N ALA A 70 9.47 -3.78 10.94
CA ALA A 70 9.71 -4.64 9.79
C ALA A 70 11.12 -5.27 9.85
N ASN A 71 11.17 -6.59 9.93
CA ASN A 71 12.39 -7.37 9.79
C ASN A 71 12.33 -8.13 8.46
N ALA A 72 13.49 -8.36 7.84
CA ALA A 72 13.55 -8.96 6.51
C ALA A 72 12.98 -10.38 6.49
N GLN A 73 13.11 -11.13 7.59
CA GLN A 73 12.54 -12.48 7.70
C GLN A 73 11.00 -12.48 7.63
N ALA A 74 10.35 -11.57 8.33
CA ALA A 74 8.89 -11.45 8.38
C ALA A 74 8.34 -11.03 7.02
N ILE A 75 8.98 -10.06 6.35
CA ILE A 75 8.61 -9.67 4.98
C ILE A 75 8.76 -10.84 4.02
N SER A 76 9.89 -11.57 4.10
CA SER A 76 10.15 -12.71 3.21
C SER A 76 9.17 -13.86 3.41
N ALA A 77 8.83 -14.19 4.67
CA ALA A 77 7.84 -15.22 4.97
C ALA A 77 6.46 -14.85 4.41
N LEU A 78 6.10 -13.57 4.50
CA LEU A 78 4.84 -13.06 3.98
C LEU A 78 4.78 -13.05 2.45
N ALA A 79 5.87 -12.63 1.80
CA ALA A 79 5.96 -12.70 0.36
C ALA A 79 5.78 -14.15 -0.13
N GLN A 80 6.38 -15.11 0.57
CA GLN A 80 6.27 -16.53 0.26
C GLN A 80 4.81 -17.03 0.38
N SER A 81 4.06 -16.62 1.41
CA SER A 81 2.66 -17.04 1.59
C SER A 81 1.66 -16.43 0.60
N HIS A 82 2.08 -15.45 -0.20
CA HIS A 82 1.23 -14.74 -1.17
C HIS A 82 1.64 -14.95 -2.63
N LEU A 83 2.64 -15.80 -2.89
CA LEU A 83 3.15 -16.12 -4.23
C LEU A 83 2.71 -17.51 -4.74
N GLU A 84 1.74 -18.15 -4.06
CA GLU A 84 1.06 -19.37 -4.54
C GLU A 84 -0.23 -19.03 -5.32
#